data_AF-A0A533YHU4-F1
#
_entry.id   AF-A0A533YHU4-F1
#
_cell.length_a   1.000
_cell.length_b   1.000
_cell.length_c   1.000
_cell.angle_alpha   90.00
_cell.angle_beta   90.00
_cell.angle_gamma   90.00
#
_symmetry.space_group_name_H-M   'P 1'
#
loop_
_entity.id
_entity.type
_entity.pdbx_description
1 polymer ?
#
loop_
_entity_poly.entity_id
_entity_poly.type
_entity_poly.pdbx_seq_one_letter_code
_entity_poly.pdbx_strand_id
1 'polypeptide(L)'
;MAEIPVITITGSQQKEPKEFFTRVFCLRKETPPLGLLVEYLKGRGATPIIPAEVNEKLLNSWNWVGLELGYAKGRKPILVTCVRKGGAQDEIFKQDIEGLLNYVEAHREIDNWRVADQLRGCRFYIANILDKNDITEEGYDFNSWILQFFEENCDGMVQIDGQGFYDPQTGELIFELPPIDDEPEPAKPSQQPS
;
A
#
# COMPACT_ATOMS: atom_id res chain seq x y z
N MET A 1 4.42 -8.95 -52.33
CA MET A 1 3.85 -8.89 -50.96
C MET A 1 4.55 -9.98 -50.18
N ALA A 2 5.42 -9.62 -49.23
CA ALA A 2 6.16 -10.57 -48.41
C ALA A 2 5.42 -10.76 -47.09
N GLU A 3 5.09 -12.00 -46.74
CA GLU A 3 4.47 -12.35 -45.46
C GLU A 3 5.53 -12.27 -44.36
N ILE A 4 5.18 -11.57 -43.27
CA ILE A 4 6.01 -11.45 -42.08
C ILE A 4 5.74 -12.67 -41.20
N PRO A 5 6.75 -13.44 -40.79
CA PRO A 5 6.54 -14.59 -39.92
C PRO A 5 6.20 -14.12 -38.49
N VAL A 6 5.08 -14.60 -37.96
CA VAL A 6 4.72 -14.46 -36.54
C VAL A 6 5.50 -15.51 -35.77
N ILE A 7 6.50 -15.08 -35.00
CA ILE A 7 7.22 -15.95 -34.06
C ILE A 7 6.40 -15.99 -32.76
N THR A 8 5.74 -17.12 -32.51
CA THR A 8 5.08 -17.38 -31.24
C THR A 8 6.13 -17.63 -30.17
N ILE A 9 6.45 -16.63 -29.36
CA ILE A 9 7.26 -16.81 -28.15
C ILE A 9 6.34 -17.47 -27.11
N THR A 10 6.41 -18.80 -27.00
CA THR A 10 5.98 -19.52 -25.80
C THR A 10 7.00 -19.27 -24.69
N GLY A 11 6.96 -18.07 -24.12
CA GLY A 11 7.54 -17.78 -22.81
C GLY A 11 6.45 -18.01 -21.77
N SER A 12 6.81 -18.56 -20.61
CA SER A 12 5.96 -18.56 -19.43
C SER A 12 5.34 -17.17 -19.28
N GLN A 13 4.01 -17.09 -19.32
CA GLN A 13 3.31 -15.85 -18.97
C GLN A 13 3.82 -15.45 -17.59
N GLN A 14 4.63 -14.39 -17.53
CA GLN A 14 4.83 -13.68 -16.27
C GLN A 14 3.42 -13.30 -15.84
N LYS A 15 2.90 -13.94 -14.78
CA LYS A 15 1.67 -13.46 -14.13
C LYS A 15 1.85 -11.97 -13.94
N GLU A 16 0.92 -11.17 -14.45
CA GLU A 16 0.95 -9.73 -14.24
C GLU A 16 1.09 -9.47 -12.73
N PRO A 17 1.91 -8.50 -12.31
CA PRO A 17 2.06 -8.17 -10.89
C PRO A 17 0.68 -7.86 -10.32
N LYS A 18 0.18 -8.71 -9.41
CA LYS A 18 -1.02 -8.35 -8.65
C LYS A 18 -0.53 -7.46 -7.52
N GLU A 19 -0.52 -6.15 -7.78
CA GLU A 19 -0.16 -5.16 -6.78
C GLU A 19 -1.18 -5.19 -5.64
N PHE A 20 -0.65 -5.15 -4.42
CA PHE A 20 -1.41 -5.13 -3.19
C PHE A 20 -0.99 -3.90 -2.38
N PHE A 21 -1.96 -3.09 -1.98
CA PHE A 21 -1.70 -1.86 -1.26
C PHE A 21 -2.08 -2.00 0.21
N THR A 22 -1.17 -1.54 1.06
CA THR A 22 -1.49 -1.25 2.46
C THR A 22 -1.18 0.22 2.71
N ARG A 23 -2.03 0.89 3.48
CA ARG A 23 -1.96 2.34 3.69
C ARG A 23 -2.00 2.70 5.17
N VAL A 24 -1.40 3.82 5.52
CA VAL A 24 -1.54 4.46 6.83
C VAL A 24 -1.95 5.91 6.63
N PHE A 25 -3.19 6.25 6.99
CA PHE A 25 -3.71 7.62 6.91
C PHE A 25 -3.31 8.40 8.16
N CYS A 26 -2.56 9.48 8.03
CA CYS A 26 -1.88 10.15 9.14
C CYS A 26 -2.43 11.56 9.43
N LEU A 27 -2.56 11.90 10.71
CA LEU A 27 -3.08 13.21 11.16
C LEU A 27 -1.98 14.24 11.42
N ARG A 28 -0.75 13.80 11.70
CA ARG A 28 0.39 14.71 11.91
C ARG A 28 0.66 15.53 10.65
N LYS A 29 1.23 16.73 10.85
CA LYS A 29 1.53 17.66 9.75
C LYS A 29 2.74 17.21 8.92
N GLU A 30 3.72 16.61 9.58
CA GLU A 30 5.03 16.30 9.00
C GLU A 30 5.27 14.81 9.04
N THR A 31 5.84 14.30 7.95
CA THR A 31 6.23 12.90 7.81
C THR A 31 7.60 12.70 8.45
N PRO A 32 7.81 11.65 9.25
CA PRO A 32 9.14 11.30 9.73
C PRO A 32 10.12 11.11 8.56
N PRO A 33 11.40 11.49 8.72
CA PRO A 33 12.44 11.13 7.77
C PRO A 33 12.58 9.61 7.65
N LEU A 34 12.94 9.13 6.44
CA LEU A 34 13.12 7.70 6.16
C LEU A 34 14.23 7.06 7.00
N GLY A 35 15.21 7.84 7.45
CA GLY A 35 16.26 7.38 8.36
C GLY A 35 15.69 6.80 9.66
N LEU A 36 14.66 7.45 10.23
CA LEU A 36 14.01 6.96 11.46
C LEU A 36 13.26 5.64 11.23
N LEU A 37 12.60 5.50 10.08
CA LEU A 37 11.97 4.23 9.69
C LEU A 37 13.03 3.13 9.55
N VAL A 38 14.15 3.40 8.88
CA VAL A 38 15.24 2.43 8.71
C VAL A 38 15.84 2.00 10.06
N GLU A 39 16.06 2.94 10.97
CA GLU A 39 16.53 2.66 12.32
C GLU A 39 15.53 1.83 13.11
N TYR A 40 14.25 2.18 13.04
CA TYR A 40 13.17 1.43 13.67
C TYR A 40 13.12 -0.03 13.17
N LEU A 41 13.19 -0.24 11.85
CA LEU A 41 13.21 -1.57 11.25
C LEU A 41 14.44 -2.38 11.71
N LYS A 42 15.62 -1.77 11.76
CA LYS A 42 16.82 -2.42 12.32
C LYS A 42 16.67 -2.77 13.80
N GLY A 43 16.02 -1.90 14.58
CA GLY A 43 15.70 -2.16 15.99
C GLY A 43 14.78 -3.36 16.20
N ARG A 44 13.96 -3.71 15.20
CA ARG A 44 13.12 -4.93 15.17
C ARG A 44 13.87 -6.18 14.67
N GLY A 45 15.16 -6.06 14.37
CA GLY A 45 16.01 -7.15 13.86
C GLY A 45 16.01 -7.29 12.34
N ALA A 46 15.34 -6.41 11.60
CA ALA A 46 15.37 -6.42 10.15
C ALA A 46 16.72 -5.93 9.59
N THR A 47 17.04 -6.32 8.36
CA THR A 47 18.16 -5.76 7.59
C THR A 47 17.66 -5.10 6.31
N PRO A 48 17.08 -3.87 6.37
CA PRO A 48 16.55 -3.19 5.20
C PRO A 48 17.61 -3.03 4.11
N ILE A 49 17.29 -3.46 2.90
CA ILE A 49 18.12 -3.27 1.71
C ILE A 49 17.67 -1.96 1.06
N ILE A 50 18.58 -0.98 1.04
CA ILE A 50 18.32 0.35 0.52
C ILE A 50 19.06 0.49 -0.83
N PRO A 51 18.44 1.08 -1.87
CA PRO A 51 19.11 1.37 -3.14
C PRO A 51 20.39 2.19 -2.96
N ALA A 52 21.41 1.93 -3.76
CA ALA A 52 22.75 2.50 -3.59
C ALA A 52 22.79 4.02 -3.79
N GLU A 53 21.85 4.55 -4.56
CA GLU A 53 21.66 5.98 -4.84
C GLU A 53 21.07 6.76 -3.66
N VAL A 54 20.49 6.06 -2.67
CA VAL A 54 19.88 6.69 -1.50
C VAL A 54 20.97 6.98 -0.47
N ASN A 55 21.37 8.25 -0.42
CA ASN A 55 22.36 8.73 0.53
C ASN A 55 21.71 9.27 1.82
N GLU A 56 22.55 9.60 2.80
CA GLU A 56 22.15 10.13 4.10
C GLU A 56 21.30 11.41 3.99
N LYS A 57 21.55 12.27 3.00
CA LYS A 57 20.74 13.48 2.80
C LYS A 57 19.30 13.14 2.40
N LEU A 58 19.10 12.12 1.57
CA LEU A 58 17.77 11.64 1.19
C LEU A 58 17.05 10.97 2.36
N LEU A 59 17.77 10.15 3.14
CA LEU A 59 17.22 9.51 4.34
C LEU A 59 16.77 10.53 5.40
N ASN A 60 17.47 11.64 5.52
CA ASN A 60 17.14 12.72 6.46
C ASN A 60 16.20 13.77 5.87
N SER A 61 15.70 13.57 4.66
CA SER A 61 14.75 14.51 4.05
C SER A 61 13.36 14.37 4.66
N TRP A 62 12.69 15.50 4.85
CA TRP A 62 11.29 15.58 5.33
C TRP A 62 10.27 15.58 4.20
N ASN A 63 10.71 15.78 2.94
CA ASN A 63 9.85 15.89 1.76
C ASN A 63 10.00 14.73 0.78
N TRP A 64 10.43 13.56 1.26
CA TRP A 64 10.58 12.36 0.44
C TRP A 64 9.23 11.91 -0.13
N VAL A 65 9.22 11.42 -1.38
CA VAL A 65 7.98 11.02 -2.08
C VAL A 65 7.86 9.50 -2.18
N GLY A 66 8.97 8.78 -2.32
CA GLY A 66 8.98 7.34 -2.24
C GLY A 66 10.37 6.74 -2.10
N LEU A 67 10.41 5.50 -1.64
CA LEU A 67 11.62 4.69 -1.47
C LEU A 67 11.26 3.21 -1.67
N GLU A 68 12.07 2.51 -2.44
CA GLU A 68 12.04 1.05 -2.48
C GLU A 68 12.83 0.49 -1.29
N LEU A 69 12.15 -0.30 -0.43
CA LEU A 69 12.77 -0.98 0.70
C LEU A 69 12.75 -2.49 0.47
N GLY A 70 13.94 -3.08 0.29
CA GLY A 70 14.07 -4.53 0.22
C GLY A 70 14.08 -5.16 1.61
N TYR A 71 13.35 -6.26 1.77
CA TYR A 71 13.32 -7.05 3.00
C TYR A 71 14.22 -8.29 2.92
N ALA A 72 14.36 -8.89 1.74
CA ALA A 72 15.21 -10.06 1.51
C ALA A 72 15.91 -10.01 0.14
N LYS A 73 17.10 -10.60 0.04
CA LYS A 73 17.84 -10.67 -1.23
C LYS A 73 17.11 -11.55 -2.23
N GLY A 74 17.03 -11.10 -3.49
CA GLY A 74 16.36 -11.82 -4.56
C GLY A 74 14.82 -11.72 -4.53
N ARG A 75 14.26 -10.88 -3.66
CA ARG A 75 12.85 -10.51 -3.63
C ARG A 75 12.64 -9.11 -4.18
N LYS A 76 11.45 -8.85 -4.69
CA LYS A 76 11.00 -7.51 -5.07
C LYS A 76 10.86 -6.64 -3.81
N PRO A 77 11.35 -5.40 -3.83
CA PRO A 77 11.21 -4.50 -2.68
C PRO A 77 9.75 -4.08 -2.48
N ILE A 78 9.45 -3.59 -1.28
CA ILE A 78 8.21 -2.85 -1.02
C ILE A 78 8.44 -1.41 -1.43
N LEU A 79 7.61 -0.88 -2.31
CA LEU A 79 7.63 0.54 -2.65
C LEU A 79 6.82 1.30 -1.61
N VAL A 80 7.51 2.09 -0.79
CA VAL A 80 6.91 2.94 0.25
C VAL A 80 6.78 4.35 -0.32
N THR A 81 5.56 4.86 -0.42
CA THR A 81 5.27 6.19 -0.97
C THR A 81 4.60 7.08 0.05
N CYS A 82 4.87 8.38 -0.02
CA CYS A 82 4.21 9.37 0.83
C CYS A 82 3.43 10.38 -0.01
N VAL A 83 2.11 10.27 0.07
CA VAL A 83 1.17 11.11 -0.67
C VAL A 83 0.62 12.17 0.28
N ARG A 84 0.85 13.45 -0.06
CA ARG A 84 0.58 14.59 0.84
C ARG A 84 -0.51 15.49 0.29
N LYS A 85 -1.36 15.98 1.19
CA LYS A 85 -2.29 17.08 0.92
C LYS A 85 -1.51 18.35 0.57
N GLY A 86 -1.85 18.96 -0.56
CA GLY A 86 -1.16 20.12 -1.13
C GLY A 86 0.25 19.84 -1.66
N GLY A 87 0.64 18.56 -1.77
CA GLY A 87 1.92 18.15 -2.34
C GLY A 87 1.88 17.94 -3.85
N ALA A 88 2.96 17.38 -4.42
CA ALA A 88 3.05 17.08 -5.86
C ALA A 88 2.00 16.06 -6.34
N GLN A 89 1.47 15.24 -5.43
CA GLN A 89 0.45 14.22 -5.68
C GLN A 89 -0.91 14.59 -5.04
N ASP A 90 -1.21 15.89 -4.87
CA ASP A 90 -2.44 16.35 -4.20
C ASP A 90 -3.72 15.88 -4.90
N GLU A 91 -3.71 15.72 -6.21
CA GLU A 91 -4.87 15.20 -6.94
C GLU A 91 -5.15 13.73 -6.60
N ILE A 92 -4.10 12.90 -6.54
CA ILE A 92 -4.20 11.51 -6.09
C ILE A 92 -4.68 11.46 -4.64
N PHE A 93 -4.11 12.32 -3.77
CA PHE A 93 -4.54 12.44 -2.39
C PHE A 93 -6.06 12.71 -2.28
N LYS A 94 -6.57 13.69 -3.04
CA LYS A 94 -7.99 14.05 -3.01
C LYS A 94 -8.86 12.90 -3.49
N GLN A 95 -8.51 12.28 -4.61
CA GLN A 95 -9.27 11.17 -5.20
C GLN A 95 -9.38 10.00 -4.23
N ASP A 96 -8.28 9.61 -3.59
CA ASP A 96 -8.29 8.50 -2.64
C ASP A 96 -9.12 8.82 -1.39
N ILE A 97 -8.93 10.00 -0.80
CA ILE A 97 -9.67 10.43 0.39
C ILE A 97 -11.17 10.55 0.10
N GLU A 98 -11.54 11.17 -1.03
CA GLU A 98 -12.94 11.32 -1.43
C GLU A 98 -13.59 9.97 -1.74
N GLY A 99 -12.91 9.09 -2.47
CA GLY A 99 -13.41 7.75 -2.77
C GLY A 99 -13.68 6.93 -1.51
N LEU A 100 -12.73 6.90 -0.59
CA LEU A 100 -12.88 6.18 0.69
C LEU A 100 -13.94 6.81 1.58
N LEU A 101 -14.00 8.14 1.68
CA LEU A 101 -15.03 8.83 2.46
C LEU A 101 -16.43 8.54 1.93
N ASN A 102 -16.63 8.63 0.61
CA ASN A 102 -17.91 8.33 -0.02
C ASN A 102 -18.34 6.89 0.29
N TYR A 103 -17.41 5.94 0.26
CA TYR A 103 -17.69 4.56 0.61
C TYR A 103 -18.09 4.40 2.09
N VAL A 104 -17.28 4.95 3.01
CA VAL A 104 -17.52 4.89 4.46
C VAL A 104 -18.84 5.55 4.86
N GLU A 105 -19.18 6.68 4.23
CA GLU A 105 -20.42 7.41 4.50
C GLU A 105 -21.66 6.71 3.93
N ALA A 106 -21.53 5.95 2.85
CA ALA A 106 -22.62 5.16 2.27
C ALA A 106 -22.93 3.89 3.10
N HIS A 107 -21.94 3.36 3.84
CA HIS A 107 -22.06 2.10 4.58
C HIS A 107 -22.07 2.31 6.11
N ARG A 108 -22.68 3.39 6.61
CA ARG A 108 -22.71 3.75 8.05
C ARG A 108 -23.22 2.63 8.97
N GLU A 109 -22.31 1.85 9.51
CA GLU A 109 -22.46 1.02 10.71
C GLU A 109 -22.16 1.88 11.96
N ILE A 110 -22.22 1.29 13.15
CA ILE A 110 -22.26 2.03 14.42
C ILE A 110 -20.93 2.75 14.73
N ASP A 111 -19.79 2.33 14.16
CA ASP A 111 -18.44 2.84 14.51
C ASP A 111 -17.63 3.49 13.37
N ASN A 112 -18.25 3.68 12.20
CA ASN A 112 -17.63 4.24 10.98
C ASN A 112 -17.13 5.68 11.15
N TRP A 113 -17.63 6.38 12.18
CA TRP A 113 -17.33 7.79 12.40
C TRP A 113 -15.83 8.00 12.65
N ARG A 114 -15.13 7.02 13.25
CA ARG A 114 -13.68 7.08 13.49
C ARG A 114 -12.91 7.07 12.18
N VAL A 115 -13.28 6.17 11.27
CA VAL A 115 -12.67 6.09 9.93
C VAL A 115 -12.94 7.37 9.15
N ALA A 116 -14.18 7.86 9.18
CA ALA A 116 -14.54 9.10 8.50
C ALA A 116 -13.79 10.32 9.08
N ASP A 117 -13.64 10.42 10.40
CA ASP A 117 -12.90 11.49 11.06
C ASP A 117 -11.41 11.45 10.70
N GLN A 118 -10.82 10.24 10.72
CA GLN A 118 -9.43 10.02 10.30
C GLN A 118 -9.20 10.49 8.86
N LEU A 119 -10.06 10.07 7.93
CA LEU A 119 -9.93 10.41 6.51
C LEU A 119 -10.10 11.92 6.27
N ARG A 120 -11.05 12.58 6.95
CA ARG A 120 -11.22 14.04 6.85
C ARG A 120 -10.04 14.82 7.45
N GLY A 121 -9.48 14.32 8.55
CA GLY A 121 -8.34 14.90 9.25
C GLY A 121 -7.00 14.63 8.58
N CYS A 122 -6.94 13.63 7.70
CA CYS A 122 -5.73 13.16 7.04
C CYS A 122 -4.93 14.30 6.37
N ARG A 123 -3.64 14.34 6.64
CA ARG A 123 -2.68 15.33 6.07
C ARG A 123 -1.79 14.71 5.03
N PHE A 124 -1.48 13.43 5.20
CA PHE A 124 -0.77 12.59 4.26
C PHE A 124 -1.12 11.14 4.55
N TYR A 125 -0.94 10.27 3.57
CA TYR A 125 -0.92 8.84 3.82
C TYR A 125 0.37 8.23 3.31
N ILE A 126 0.77 7.13 3.95
CA ILE A 126 1.82 6.26 3.44
C ILE A 126 1.14 5.13 2.69
N ALA A 127 1.56 4.85 1.45
CA ALA A 127 1.12 3.68 0.71
C ALA A 127 2.30 2.77 0.42
N ASN A 128 2.20 1.54 0.90
CA ASN A 128 3.13 0.46 0.63
C ASN A 128 2.54 -0.38 -0.49
N ILE A 129 3.31 -0.54 -1.56
CA ILE A 129 2.94 -1.32 -2.74
C ILE A 129 3.78 -2.59 -2.74
N LEU A 130 3.09 -3.73 -2.72
CA LEU A 130 3.69 -5.06 -2.66
C LEU A 130 3.30 -5.86 -3.89
N ASP A 131 4.20 -6.70 -4.39
CA ASP A 131 3.86 -7.70 -5.41
C ASP A 131 3.32 -8.96 -4.75
N LYS A 132 2.00 -9.19 -4.84
CA LYS A 132 1.32 -10.36 -4.23
C LYS A 132 1.87 -11.70 -4.75
N ASN A 133 2.50 -11.72 -5.93
CA ASN A 133 3.07 -12.95 -6.49
C ASN A 133 4.50 -13.26 -5.98
N ASP A 134 5.18 -12.30 -5.34
CA ASP A 134 6.56 -12.47 -4.85
C ASP A 134 6.71 -12.31 -3.34
N ILE A 135 5.83 -11.55 -2.69
CA ILE A 135 5.90 -11.25 -1.26
C ILE A 135 5.87 -12.53 -0.40
N THR A 136 6.76 -12.62 0.59
CA THR A 136 6.86 -13.75 1.53
C THR A 136 6.26 -13.39 2.89
N GLU A 137 6.16 -14.37 3.81
CA GLU A 137 5.81 -14.13 5.21
C GLU A 137 6.72 -13.06 5.87
N GLU A 138 8.04 -13.18 5.69
CA GLU A 138 9.01 -12.16 6.15
C GLU A 138 8.73 -10.78 5.54
N GLY A 139 8.30 -10.73 4.28
CA GLY A 139 7.90 -9.48 3.64
C GLY A 139 6.63 -8.88 4.25
N TYR A 140 5.67 -9.71 4.66
CA TYR A 140 4.48 -9.26 5.38
C TYR A 140 4.79 -8.77 6.80
N ASP A 141 5.70 -9.44 7.52
CA ASP A 141 6.19 -8.97 8.83
C ASP A 141 6.90 -7.63 8.69
N PHE A 142 7.78 -7.51 7.68
CA PHE A 142 8.48 -6.27 7.37
C PHE A 142 7.52 -5.14 7.01
N ASN A 143 6.50 -5.41 6.19
CA ASN A 143 5.43 -4.46 5.88
C ASN A 143 4.68 -4.03 7.14
N SER A 144 4.34 -4.97 8.02
CA SER A 144 3.62 -4.70 9.26
C SER A 144 4.41 -3.76 10.17
N TRP A 145 5.74 -3.89 10.22
CA TRP A 145 6.58 -2.93 10.95
C TRP A 145 6.61 -1.55 10.31
N ILE A 146 6.58 -1.44 8.98
CA ILE A 146 6.45 -0.14 8.30
C ILE A 146 5.12 0.52 8.69
N LEU A 147 4.01 -0.22 8.63
CA LEU A 147 2.69 0.29 8.99
C LEU A 147 2.66 0.75 10.45
N GLN A 148 3.13 -0.10 11.36
CA GLN A 148 3.22 0.19 12.80
C GLN A 148 4.03 1.46 13.09
N PHE A 149 5.15 1.67 12.39
CA PHE A 149 5.96 2.87 12.56
C PHE A 149 5.14 4.15 12.31
N PHE A 150 4.37 4.21 11.23
CA PHE A 150 3.57 5.39 10.91
C PHE A 150 2.31 5.48 11.77
N GLU A 151 1.72 4.36 12.14
CA GLU A 151 0.60 4.32 13.11
C GLU A 151 1.01 5.00 14.43
N GLU A 152 2.12 4.56 15.02
CA GLU A 152 2.61 5.04 16.32
C GLU A 152 3.15 6.48 16.26
N ASN A 153 3.87 6.84 15.19
CA ASN A 153 4.57 8.12 15.12
C ASN A 153 3.76 9.25 14.45
N CYS A 154 2.67 8.91 13.75
CA CYS A 154 1.93 9.87 12.93
C CYS A 154 0.43 9.96 13.25
N ASP A 155 0.00 9.38 14.38
CA ASP A 155 -1.41 9.18 14.74
C ASP A 155 -2.16 8.55 13.55
N GLY A 156 -1.56 7.48 13.03
CA GLY A 156 -1.98 6.82 11.81
C GLY A 156 -3.14 5.85 12.04
N MET A 157 -3.90 5.59 10.98
CA MET A 157 -4.86 4.48 10.92
C MET A 157 -4.52 3.60 9.74
N VAL A 158 -4.34 2.31 10.00
CA VAL A 158 -4.01 1.32 8.98
C VAL A 158 -5.25 0.96 8.17
N GLN A 159 -5.06 0.86 6.87
CA GLN A 159 -6.02 0.30 5.93
C GLN A 159 -5.33 -0.72 5.02
N ILE A 160 -5.99 -1.84 4.79
CA ILE A 160 -5.51 -2.89 3.91
C ILE A 160 -6.54 -3.12 2.82
N ASP A 161 -6.11 -3.08 1.55
CA ASP A 161 -7.03 -3.31 0.43
C ASP A 161 -7.61 -4.72 0.50
N GLY A 162 -8.92 -4.82 0.25
CA GLY A 162 -9.64 -6.08 0.33
C GLY A 162 -9.94 -6.58 1.75
N GLN A 163 -9.55 -5.83 2.79
CA GLN A 163 -9.86 -6.16 4.19
C GLN A 163 -10.60 -5.01 4.86
N GLY A 164 -9.98 -3.83 4.97
CA GLY A 164 -10.60 -2.68 5.60
C GLY A 164 -9.67 -1.86 6.50
N PHE A 165 -10.25 -1.12 7.44
CA PHE A 165 -9.57 -0.24 8.38
C PHE A 165 -9.47 -0.87 9.77
N TYR A 166 -8.33 -0.65 10.43
CA TYR A 166 -8.03 -1.23 11.74
C TYR A 166 -7.97 -0.16 12.83
N ASP A 167 -8.37 -0.54 14.03
CA ASP A 167 -8.19 0.27 15.24
C ASP A 167 -6.72 0.25 15.67
N PRO A 168 -6.03 1.40 15.76
CA PRO A 168 -4.65 1.43 16.22
C PRO A 168 -4.44 1.03 17.68
N GLN A 169 -5.50 1.02 18.50
CA GLN A 169 -5.42 0.65 19.92
C GLN A 169 -5.62 -0.85 20.15
N THR A 170 -6.57 -1.46 19.44
CA THR A 170 -6.92 -2.88 19.64
C THR A 170 -6.32 -3.79 18.56
N GLY A 171 -5.96 -3.24 17.40
CA GLY A 171 -5.57 -4.00 16.21
C GLY A 171 -6.74 -4.70 15.53
N GLU A 172 -7.98 -4.41 15.94
CA GLU A 172 -9.18 -5.06 15.39
C GLU A 172 -9.67 -4.32 14.13
N LEU A 173 -10.31 -5.07 13.23
CA LEU A 173 -10.97 -4.52 12.05
C LEU A 173 -12.23 -3.75 12.47
N ILE A 174 -12.29 -2.46 12.15
CA ILE A 174 -13.39 -1.56 12.56
C ILE A 174 -14.28 -1.12 11.39
N PHE A 175 -13.84 -1.37 10.16
CA PHE A 175 -14.65 -1.11 8.97
C PHE A 175 -14.16 -1.97 7.81
N GLU A 176 -15.03 -2.83 7.30
CA GLU A 176 -14.71 -3.75 6.20
C GLU A 176 -14.73 -3.06 4.84
N LEU A 177 -13.81 -3.45 3.96
CA LEU A 177 -13.78 -3.05 2.56
C LEU A 177 -14.05 -4.26 1.66
N PRO A 178 -14.63 -4.05 0.46
CA PRO A 178 -14.89 -5.14 -0.45
C PRO A 178 -13.58 -5.79 -0.87
N PRO A 179 -13.57 -7.12 -1.12
CA PRO A 179 -12.38 -7.82 -1.57
C PRO A 179 -11.85 -7.21 -2.88
N ILE A 180 -10.53 -7.20 -3.05
CA ILE A 180 -9.91 -6.85 -4.34
C ILE A 180 -10.16 -8.03 -5.29
N ASP A 181 -11.23 -7.97 -6.09
CA ASP A 181 -11.62 -9.02 -7.04
C ASP A 181 -10.38 -9.68 -7.70
N ASP A 182 -10.22 -10.99 -7.53
CA ASP A 182 -9.29 -11.82 -8.31
C ASP A 182 -9.96 -12.17 -9.64
N GLU A 183 -10.14 -11.17 -10.52
CA GLU A 183 -10.85 -11.23 -11.82
C GLU A 183 -12.32 -11.73 -11.76
N PRO A 184 -13.22 -11.23 -12.63
CA PRO A 184 -14.48 -11.94 -12.85
C PRO A 184 -14.15 -13.33 -13.43
N GLU A 185 -14.65 -14.41 -12.81
CA GLU A 185 -14.61 -15.74 -13.42
C GLU A 185 -15.08 -15.62 -14.88
N PRO A 186 -14.32 -16.12 -15.87
CA PRO A 186 -14.78 -16.10 -17.25
C PRO A 186 -16.13 -16.79 -17.31
N ALA A 187 -17.15 -16.07 -17.77
CA ALA A 187 -18.52 -16.56 -17.85
C ALA A 187 -18.53 -17.95 -18.48
N LYS A 188 -19.02 -18.95 -17.73
CA LYS A 188 -19.19 -20.32 -18.24
C LYS A 188 -19.99 -20.24 -19.54
N PRO A 189 -19.53 -20.84 -20.66
CA PRO A 189 -20.27 -20.83 -21.89
C PRO A 189 -21.67 -21.38 -21.62
N SER A 190 -22.69 -20.59 -21.91
CA SER A 190 -24.08 -21.03 -21.83
C SER A 190 -24.23 -22.25 -22.73
N GLN A 191 -24.48 -23.42 -22.14
CA GLN A 191 -24.85 -24.60 -22.90
C GLN A 191 -26.19 -24.27 -23.57
N GLN A 192 -26.16 -24.02 -24.89
CA GLN A 192 -27.37 -24.02 -25.69
C GLN A 192 -27.93 -25.45 -25.67
N PRO A 193 -29.20 -25.64 -25.28
CA PRO A 193 -29.83 -26.95 -25.38
C PRO A 193 -29.95 -27.33 -26.85
N SER A 194 -29.52 -28.56 -27.15
CA SER A 194 -29.69 -29.23 -28.45
C SER A 194 -31.15 -29.61 -28.70
#